data_AF-A0A4S4ZJF8-F1
#
_entry.id   AF-A0A4S4ZJF8-F1
#
_cell.length_a   1.000
_cell.length_b   1.000
_cell.length_c   1.000
_cell.angle_alpha   90.00
_cell.angle_beta   90.00
_cell.angle_gamma   90.00
#
_symmetry.space_group_name_H-M   'P 1'
#
loop_
_entity.id
_entity.type
_entity.pdbx_description
1 polymer ?
#
loop_
_entity_poly.entity_id
_entity_poly.type
_entity_poly.pdbx_seq_one_letter_code
_entity_poly.pdbx_strand_id
1 'polypeptide(L)'
;MPGAIKGVEVVALPVLPGDDDVPVLLGPGAAELNEQLDVDLVGVAELHGLTGATAEIASMPVPAGTSSNPDLRLVLLIGVGEARPIDLRRAGAALARATRDRAAVATSLPAVAGVDLPDGRELVEAFVAGTMLGG
;
A
#
# COMPACT_ATOMS: atom_id res chain seq x y z
N MET A 1 2.26 -11.11 4.86
CA MET A 1 2.76 -9.81 4.38
C MET A 1 2.75 -9.77 2.85
N PRO A 2 2.38 -8.65 2.19
CA PRO A 2 2.21 -8.57 0.74
C PRO A 2 3.45 -8.95 -0.08
N GLY A 3 4.65 -8.56 0.37
CA GLY A 3 5.92 -8.90 -0.31
C GLY A 3 6.29 -10.39 -0.27
N ALA A 4 5.60 -11.20 0.53
CA ALA A 4 5.78 -12.64 0.53
C ALA A 4 4.90 -13.37 -0.52
N ILE A 5 3.96 -12.65 -1.15
CA ILE A 5 3.07 -13.21 -2.16
C ILE A 5 3.81 -13.28 -3.50
N LYS A 6 3.82 -14.48 -4.11
CA LYS A 6 4.48 -14.74 -5.40
C LYS A 6 3.49 -14.61 -6.55
N GLY A 7 4.00 -14.30 -7.75
CA GLY A 7 3.19 -14.22 -8.97
C GLY A 7 2.29 -12.98 -9.02
N VAL A 8 2.67 -11.92 -8.30
CA VAL A 8 1.96 -10.63 -8.33
C VAL A 8 2.79 -9.58 -9.03
N GLU A 9 2.17 -8.81 -9.92
CA GLU A 9 2.82 -7.74 -10.68
C GLU A 9 3.00 -6.46 -9.85
N VAL A 10 2.12 -6.26 -8.87
CA VAL A 10 2.10 -5.06 -8.01
C VAL A 10 2.01 -5.44 -6.55
N VAL A 11 2.84 -4.78 -5.72
CA VAL A 11 2.67 -4.76 -4.27
C VAL A 11 2.31 -3.35 -3.84
N ALA A 12 1.19 -3.18 -3.13
CA ALA A 12 0.74 -1.90 -2.61
C ALA A 12 0.82 -1.85 -1.08
N LEU A 13 1.59 -0.89 -0.56
CA LEU A 13 1.84 -0.70 0.86
C LEU A 13 1.17 0.59 1.37
N PRO A 14 0.64 0.56 2.59
CA PRO A 14 0.06 1.75 3.21
C PRO A 14 1.13 2.73 3.68
N VAL A 15 0.84 4.02 3.50
CA VAL A 15 1.56 5.16 4.06
C VAL A 15 0.65 5.86 5.05
N LEU A 16 1.06 5.90 6.31
CA LEU A 16 0.36 6.60 7.37
C LEU A 16 0.98 8.00 7.56
N PRO A 17 0.17 9.00 7.94
CA PRO A 17 0.70 10.26 8.43
C PRO A 17 1.65 10.00 9.61
N GLY A 18 2.79 10.67 9.59
CA GLY A 18 3.69 10.68 10.74
C GLY A 18 3.51 11.92 11.61
N ASP A 19 4.54 12.30 12.35
CA ASP A 19 4.58 13.46 13.24
C ASP A 19 5.60 14.51 12.74
N ASP A 20 5.92 15.51 13.56
CA ASP A 20 6.81 16.61 13.19
C ASP A 20 8.27 16.14 12.92
N ASP A 21 8.68 15.00 13.47
CA ASP A 21 10.04 14.46 13.33
C ASP A 21 10.14 13.41 12.21
N VAL A 22 9.06 12.66 11.96
CA VAL A 22 8.96 11.64 10.92
C VAL A 22 7.74 11.96 10.05
N PRO A 23 7.91 12.45 8.80
CA PRO A 23 6.78 12.95 8.01
C PRO A 23 5.78 11.86 7.62
N VAL A 24 6.24 10.62 7.44
CA VAL A 24 5.43 9.47 7.06
C VAL A 24 5.91 8.16 7.69
N LEU A 25 4.97 7.26 7.95
CA LEU A 25 5.26 5.90 8.40
C LEU A 25 4.76 4.90 7.35
N LEU A 26 5.54 3.87 7.06
CA LEU A 26 5.08 2.76 6.23
C LEU A 26 4.43 1.69 7.11
N GLY A 27 3.24 1.24 6.72
CA GLY A 27 2.52 0.23 7.48
C GLY A 27 2.94 -1.21 7.14
N PRO A 28 2.09 -2.19 7.48
CA PRO A 28 2.48 -3.60 7.49
C PRO A 28 3.06 -4.11 6.15
N GLY A 29 4.16 -4.84 6.21
CA GLY A 29 4.81 -5.46 5.05
C GLY A 29 5.88 -4.62 4.37
N ALA A 30 6.10 -3.38 4.82
CA ALA A 30 7.09 -2.49 4.23
C ALA A 30 8.53 -2.86 4.60
N ALA A 31 8.79 -3.24 5.86
CA ALA A 31 10.13 -3.62 6.32
C ALA A 31 10.64 -4.86 5.56
N GLU A 32 9.81 -5.89 5.40
CA GLU A 32 10.18 -7.09 4.67
C GLU A 32 10.41 -6.80 3.18
N LEU A 33 9.64 -5.87 2.59
CA LEU A 33 9.82 -5.49 1.20
C LEU A 33 11.07 -4.63 0.98
N ASN A 34 11.41 -3.73 1.91
CA ASN A 34 12.68 -2.99 1.92
C ASN A 34 13.86 -3.95 1.85
N GLU A 35 13.89 -4.96 2.73
CA GLU A 35 14.96 -5.96 2.78
C GLU A 35 15.07 -6.77 1.49
N GLN A 36 13.94 -7.12 0.86
CA GLN A 36 13.93 -7.88 -0.40
C GLN A 36 14.40 -7.06 -1.60
N LEU A 37 14.14 -5.76 -1.60
CA LEU A 37 14.50 -4.85 -2.69
C LEU A 37 15.87 -4.20 -2.49
N ASP A 38 16.40 -4.21 -1.26
CA ASP A 38 17.56 -3.42 -0.85
C ASP A 38 17.35 -1.91 -1.16
N VAL A 39 16.15 -1.41 -0.82
CA VAL A 39 15.72 -0.03 -1.08
C VAL A 39 15.11 0.57 0.17
N ASP A 40 15.36 1.87 0.38
CA ASP A 40 14.67 2.68 1.38
C ASP A 40 13.32 3.19 0.86
N LEU A 41 12.23 2.45 1.12
CA LEU A 41 10.89 2.89 0.71
C LEU A 41 10.38 4.11 1.48
N VAL A 42 10.90 4.42 2.68
CA VAL A 42 10.54 5.64 3.41
C VAL A 42 11.10 6.84 2.66
N GLY A 43 12.38 6.80 2.31
CA GLY A 43 13.01 7.81 1.46
C GLY A 43 12.32 7.96 0.10
N VAL A 44 11.78 6.89 -0.48
CA VAL A 44 10.96 6.98 -1.71
C VAL A 44 9.65 7.74 -1.44
N ALA A 45 8.95 7.46 -0.35
CA ALA A 45 7.73 8.19 0.02
C ALA A 45 8.01 9.69 0.22
N GLU A 46 9.08 10.01 0.94
CA GLU A 46 9.53 11.38 1.19
C GLU A 46 9.93 12.11 -0.11
N LEU A 47 10.67 11.43 -1.00
CA LEU A 47 11.05 11.99 -2.30
C LEU A 47 9.83 12.34 -3.16
N HIS A 48 8.76 11.56 -3.04
CA HIS A 48 7.49 11.82 -3.71
C HIS A 48 6.59 12.84 -2.97
N GLY A 49 7.03 13.34 -1.81
CA GLY A 49 6.28 14.31 -1.01
C GLY A 49 5.01 13.74 -0.42
N LEU A 50 4.96 12.43 -0.17
CA LEU A 50 3.82 11.82 0.50
C LEU A 50 3.70 12.36 1.93
N THR A 51 2.46 12.58 2.34
CA THR A 51 2.09 12.99 3.71
C THR A 51 1.32 11.89 4.43
N GLY A 52 0.99 10.82 3.74
CA GLY A 52 0.08 9.77 4.22
C GLY A 52 -1.39 10.16 4.09
N ALA A 53 -1.71 11.31 3.50
CA ALA A 53 -3.09 11.71 3.27
C ALA A 53 -3.82 10.72 2.37
N THR A 54 -5.13 10.56 2.63
CA THR A 54 -5.96 9.55 1.96
C THR A 54 -5.85 9.62 0.44
N ALA A 55 -5.52 8.48 -0.17
CA ALA A 55 -5.41 8.26 -1.61
C ALA A 55 -4.27 9.03 -2.33
N GLU A 56 -3.29 9.56 -1.60
CA GLU A 56 -2.00 9.90 -2.21
C GLU A 56 -1.32 8.63 -2.74
N ILE A 57 -0.58 8.73 -3.84
CA ILE A 57 0.10 7.59 -4.46
C ILE A 57 1.50 7.99 -4.90
N ALA A 58 2.49 7.17 -4.52
CA ALA A 58 3.78 7.11 -5.17
C ALA A 58 3.97 5.74 -5.83
N SER A 59 4.69 5.75 -6.95
CA SER A 59 4.96 4.54 -7.74
C SER A 59 6.46 4.34 -7.87
N MET A 60 6.94 3.17 -7.48
CA MET A 60 8.33 2.77 -7.66
C MET A 60 8.43 1.57 -8.61
N PRO A 61 8.98 1.75 -9.82
CA PRO A 61 9.21 0.64 -10.74
C PRO A 61 10.22 -0.38 -10.19
N VAL A 62 9.96 -1.66 -10.41
CA VAL A 62 10.86 -2.77 -10.03
C VAL A 62 11.07 -3.69 -11.25
N PRO A 63 11.79 -3.24 -12.29
CA PRO A 63 11.85 -3.96 -13.56
C PRO A 63 12.47 -5.36 -13.47
N ALA A 64 13.31 -5.61 -12.47
CA ALA A 64 13.97 -6.90 -12.23
C ALA A 64 13.17 -7.84 -11.31
N GLY A 65 12.06 -7.38 -10.73
CA GLY A 65 11.37 -8.09 -9.64
C GLY A 65 12.27 -8.32 -8.41
N THR A 66 11.93 -9.33 -7.61
CA THR A 66 12.75 -9.82 -6.49
C THR A 66 13.08 -11.30 -6.68
N SER A 67 14.02 -11.82 -5.88
CA SER A 67 14.33 -13.25 -5.85
C SER A 67 13.13 -14.11 -5.43
N SER A 68 12.26 -13.57 -4.56
CA SER A 68 11.08 -14.24 -4.05
C SER A 68 9.85 -14.05 -4.94
N ASN A 69 9.76 -12.94 -5.68
CA ASN A 69 8.73 -12.63 -6.67
C ASN A 69 9.32 -12.02 -7.96
N PRO A 70 9.76 -12.87 -8.91
CA PRO A 70 10.31 -12.43 -10.19
C PRO A 70 9.33 -11.68 -11.10
N ASP A 71 8.03 -11.75 -10.82
CA ASP A 71 6.96 -11.10 -11.58
C ASP A 71 6.63 -9.69 -11.08
N LEU A 72 7.17 -9.28 -9.92
CA LEU A 72 6.97 -7.94 -9.38
C LEU A 72 7.50 -6.90 -10.39
N ARG A 73 6.67 -5.92 -10.74
CA ARG A 73 7.05 -4.81 -11.63
C ARG A 73 6.86 -3.44 -11.00
N LEU A 74 6.06 -3.35 -9.94
CA LEU A 74 5.66 -2.09 -9.36
C LEU A 74 5.42 -2.22 -7.86
N VAL A 75 5.98 -1.28 -7.10
CA VAL A 75 5.56 -1.00 -5.72
C VAL A 75 4.74 0.28 -5.73
N LEU A 76 3.57 0.24 -5.11
CA LEU A 76 2.74 1.41 -4.86
C LEU A 76 2.77 1.75 -3.37
N LEU A 77 3.06 3.00 -3.05
CA LEU A 77 2.94 3.54 -1.70
C LEU A 77 1.68 4.39 -1.69
N ILE A 78 0.70 4.04 -0.85
CA ILE A 78 -0.62 4.67 -0.88
C ILE A 78 -0.98 5.25 0.49
N GLY A 79 -1.29 6.53 0.53
CA GLY A 79 -1.75 7.21 1.72
C GLY A 79 -3.11 6.70 2.21
N VAL A 80 -3.21 6.34 3.49
CA VAL A 80 -4.43 5.81 4.10
C VAL A 80 -5.14 6.80 5.04
N GLY A 81 -4.63 8.02 5.15
CA GLY A 81 -5.13 9.04 6.07
C GLY A 81 -5.17 8.55 7.51
N GLU A 82 -6.25 8.84 8.21
CA GLU A 82 -6.51 8.39 9.59
C GLU A 82 -6.96 6.92 9.67
N ALA A 83 -6.90 6.16 8.57
CA ALA A 83 -7.33 4.76 8.48
C ALA A 83 -8.80 4.51 8.90
N ARG A 84 -9.68 5.51 8.73
CA ARG A 84 -11.12 5.38 8.96
C ARG A 84 -11.80 4.65 7.79
N PRO A 85 -13.04 4.14 7.94
CA PRO A 85 -13.73 3.44 6.86
C PRO A 85 -13.80 4.25 5.55
N ILE A 86 -14.09 5.55 5.65
CA ILE A 86 -14.14 6.43 4.47
C ILE A 86 -12.77 6.59 3.79
N ASP A 87 -11.69 6.61 4.57
CA ASP A 87 -10.34 6.76 4.05
C ASP A 87 -9.89 5.49 3.33
N LEU A 88 -10.11 4.32 3.94
CA LEU A 88 -9.81 3.04 3.30
C LEU A 88 -10.67 2.78 2.06
N ARG A 89 -11.94 3.20 2.05
CA ARG A 89 -12.76 3.16 0.84
C ARG A 89 -12.15 4.00 -0.28
N ARG A 90 -11.67 5.20 0.03
CA ARG A 90 -11.02 6.07 -0.97
C ARG A 90 -9.68 5.51 -1.43
N ALA A 91 -8.88 4.97 -0.51
CA ALA A 91 -7.59 4.34 -0.80
C ALA A 91 -7.76 3.08 -1.68
N GLY A 92 -8.76 2.24 -1.41
CA GLY A 92 -9.11 1.08 -2.25
C GLY A 92 -9.51 1.50 -3.67
N ALA A 93 -10.34 2.55 -3.79
CA ALA A 93 -10.70 3.09 -5.10
C ALA A 93 -9.49 3.66 -5.86
N ALA A 94 -8.55 4.28 -5.15
CA ALA A 94 -7.32 4.80 -5.73
C ALA A 94 -6.39 3.68 -6.21
N LEU A 95 -6.24 2.61 -5.39
CA LEU A 95 -5.52 1.40 -5.77
C LEU A 95 -6.09 0.81 -7.05
N ALA A 96 -7.41 0.59 -7.12
CA ALA A 96 -8.08 0.01 -8.29
C ALA A 96 -7.78 0.78 -9.59
N ARG A 97 -7.78 2.13 -9.53
CA ARG A 97 -7.41 2.97 -10.68
C ARG A 97 -5.93 2.86 -11.04
N ALA A 98 -5.05 2.84 -10.05
CA ALA A 98 -3.60 2.77 -10.25
C ALA A 98 -3.14 1.41 -10.77
N THR A 99 -3.90 0.34 -10.52
CA THR A 99 -3.59 -1.02 -10.94
C THR A 99 -4.49 -1.52 -12.07
N ARG A 100 -5.16 -0.62 -12.80
CA ARG A 100 -5.87 -0.99 -14.02
C ARG A 100 -4.91 -1.68 -14.99
N ASP A 101 -5.40 -2.73 -15.66
CA ASP A 101 -4.66 -3.56 -16.61
C ASP A 101 -3.47 -4.35 -16.00
N ARG A 102 -3.41 -4.48 -14.68
CA ARG A 102 -2.44 -5.34 -13.97
C ARG A 102 -3.07 -6.69 -13.67
N ALA A 103 -2.32 -7.77 -13.91
CA ALA A 103 -2.87 -9.12 -13.77
C ALA A 103 -3.11 -9.52 -12.31
N ALA A 104 -2.25 -9.07 -11.39
CA ALA A 104 -2.33 -9.45 -9.98
C ALA A 104 -1.70 -8.40 -9.06
N VAL A 105 -2.39 -8.11 -7.95
CA VAL A 105 -2.02 -7.10 -6.95
C VAL A 105 -2.07 -7.71 -5.55
N ALA A 106 -1.01 -7.53 -4.76
CA ALA A 106 -0.98 -7.83 -3.34
C ALA A 106 -0.99 -6.54 -2.53
N THR A 107 -1.73 -6.49 -1.42
CA THR A 107 -1.79 -5.29 -0.58
C THR A 107 -2.03 -5.59 0.89
N SER A 108 -1.50 -4.74 1.76
CA SER A 108 -1.74 -4.70 3.21
C SER A 108 -2.51 -3.45 3.64
N LEU A 109 -3.00 -2.63 2.71
CA LEU A 109 -3.73 -1.39 3.03
C LEU A 109 -4.80 -1.56 4.11
N PRO A 110 -5.71 -2.55 4.07
CA PRO A 110 -6.73 -2.68 5.11
C PRO A 110 -6.20 -3.19 6.47
N ALA A 111 -4.94 -3.67 6.53
CA ALA A 111 -4.33 -4.20 7.75
C ALA A 111 -3.78 -3.11 8.69
N VAL A 112 -3.69 -1.85 8.24
CA VAL A 112 -3.21 -0.71 9.05
C VAL A 112 -4.01 -0.51 10.33
N ALA A 113 -5.28 -0.91 10.31
CA ALA A 113 -6.19 -0.72 11.42
C ALA A 113 -6.29 -1.94 12.34
N GLY A 114 -5.41 -2.94 12.19
CA GLY A 114 -5.40 -4.15 13.02
C GLY A 114 -6.62 -5.06 12.78
N VAL A 115 -6.40 -6.21 12.13
CA VAL A 115 -7.47 -7.18 11.85
C VAL A 115 -8.16 -7.75 13.11
N ASP A 116 -7.51 -7.63 14.27
CA ASP A 116 -8.03 -8.09 15.57
C ASP A 116 -8.77 -6.99 16.35
N LEU A 117 -8.85 -5.76 15.82
CA LEU A 117 -9.63 -4.69 16.44
C LEU A 117 -11.13 -4.89 16.16
N PRO A 118 -12.03 -4.44 17.06
CA PRO A 118 -13.48 -4.64 16.93
C PRO A 118 -14.05 -4.21 15.57
N ASP A 119 -13.45 -3.18 14.98
CA ASP A 119 -13.88 -2.56 13.72
C ASP A 119 -13.09 -3.06 12.49
N GLY A 120 -12.14 -3.98 12.66
CA GLY A 120 -11.25 -4.44 11.59
C GLY A 120 -11.99 -5.02 10.38
N ARG A 121 -13.13 -5.68 10.62
CA ARG A 121 -14.00 -6.19 9.55
C ARG A 121 -14.62 -5.07 8.72
N GLU A 122 -15.16 -4.03 9.36
CA GLU A 122 -15.77 -2.88 8.67
C GLU A 122 -14.73 -2.18 7.78
N LEU A 123 -13.49 -2.10 8.25
CA LEU A 123 -12.39 -1.46 7.54
C LEU A 123 -11.97 -2.25 6.30
N VAL A 124 -11.90 -3.58 6.40
CA VAL A 124 -11.73 -4.46 5.23
C VAL A 124 -12.89 -4.31 4.25
N GLU A 125 -14.15 -4.33 4.73
CA GLU A 125 -15.33 -4.16 3.88
C GLU A 125 -15.34 -2.80 3.18
N ALA A 126 -14.96 -1.72 3.86
CA ALA A 126 -14.87 -0.39 3.29
C ALA A 126 -13.79 -0.30 2.20
N PHE A 127 -12.59 -0.86 2.46
CA PHE A 127 -11.52 -0.96 1.47
C PHE A 127 -11.96 -1.76 0.24
N VAL A 128 -12.53 -2.96 0.44
CA VAL A 128 -13.00 -3.82 -0.65
C VAL A 128 -14.09 -3.14 -1.46
N ALA A 129 -15.06 -2.50 -0.82
CA ALA A 129 -16.09 -1.72 -1.52
C ALA A 129 -15.46 -0.61 -2.38
N GLY A 130 -14.45 0.09 -1.86
CA GLY A 130 -13.68 1.07 -2.61
C GLY A 130 -13.00 0.49 -3.84
N THR A 131 -12.29 -0.62 -3.68
CA THR A 131 -11.57 -1.30 -4.75
C THR A 131 -12.53 -1.82 -5.85
N MET A 132 -13.67 -2.40 -5.46
CA MET A 132 -14.64 -2.96 -6.41
C MET A 132 -15.42 -1.90 -7.19
N LEU A 133 -15.63 -0.71 -6.60
CA LEU A 133 -16.42 0.37 -7.20
C LEU A 133 -15.57 1.50 -7.80
N GLY A 134 -14.26 1.48 -7.59
CA GLY A 134 -13.36 2.58 -7.96
C GLY A 134 -12.79 2.54 -9.37
N GLY A 135 -13.00 1.43 -10.10
CA GLY A 135 -12.44 1.12 -11.41
C GLY A 135 -13.22 1.68 -12.60
#